data_AF-A0A0H1RBB8-F1
#
_entry.id   AF-A0A0H1RBB8-F1
#
_cell.length_a   1.000
_cell.length_b   1.000
_cell.length_c   1.000
_cell.angle_alpha   90.00
_cell.angle_beta   90.00
_cell.angle_gamma   90.00
#
_symmetry.space_group_name_H-M   'P 1'
#
loop_
_entity.id
_entity.type
_entity.pdbx_description
1 polymer ?
#
loop_
_entity_poly.entity_id
_entity_poly.type
_entity_poly.pdbx_seq_one_letter_code
_entity_poly.pdbx_strand_id
1 'polypeptide(L)' 'MNTFRKAPAKSVMFVVNYNDSRRAYLWIDNPEKASDTRTVEMIARAQQEQGTLLGGHIASIRRVR' A
#
# COMPACT_ATOMS: atom_id res chain seq x y z
N MET A 1 -15.38 -18.57 24.11
CA MET A 1 -13.95 -18.22 24.23
C MET A 1 -13.57 -17.39 23.01
N ASN A 2 -13.72 -16.05 23.07
CA ASN A 2 -13.39 -15.18 21.93
C ASN A 2 -11.88 -15.02 21.84
N THR A 3 -11.28 -15.60 20.81
CA THR A 3 -9.89 -15.38 20.43
C THR A 3 -9.77 -14.00 19.78
N PHE A 4 -9.52 -12.98 20.59
CA PHE A 4 -8.99 -11.71 20.10
C PHE A 4 -7.60 -11.97 19.50
N ARG A 5 -7.55 -12.20 18.18
CA ARG A 5 -6.30 -12.25 17.44
C ARG A 5 -5.71 -10.84 17.46
N LYS A 6 -4.60 -10.67 18.18
CA LYS A 6 -3.74 -9.49 18.13
C LYS A 6 -3.43 -9.20 16.66
N ALA A 7 -3.90 -8.07 16.13
CA ALA A 7 -3.58 -7.66 14.77
C ALA A 7 -2.05 -7.64 14.58
N PRO A 8 -1.49 -8.10 13.44
CA PRO A 8 -0.07 -8.04 13.19
C PRO A 8 0.40 -6.59 13.35
N ALA A 9 1.31 -6.37 14.30
CA ALA A 9 1.40 -5.12 15.04
C ALA A 9 2.10 -3.95 14.31
N LYS A 10 2.35 -4.02 12.99
CA LYS A 10 2.97 -2.91 12.22
C LYS A 10 2.52 -2.91 10.76
N SER A 11 1.30 -2.44 10.49
CA SER A 11 0.91 -2.07 9.12
C SER A 11 1.72 -0.85 8.67
N VAL A 12 2.38 -0.98 7.53
CA VAL A 12 3.16 0.08 6.91
C VAL A 12 2.27 0.86 5.95
N MET A 13 2.28 2.18 6.06
CA MET A 13 1.50 3.06 5.19
C MET A 13 2.40 3.67 4.14
N PHE A 14 1.92 3.70 2.89
CA PHE A 14 2.55 4.33 1.76
C PHE A 14 1.65 5.41 1.18
N VAL A 15 2.27 6.47 0.67
CA VAL A 15 1.62 7.43 -0.21
C VAL A 15 1.99 7.08 -1.64
N VAL A 16 0.97 6.97 -2.49
CA VAL A 16 1.08 6.76 -3.93
C VAL A 16 0.76 8.11 -4.57
N ASN A 17 1.74 8.73 -5.20
CA ASN A 17 1.55 9.97 -5.96
C ASN A 17 1.35 9.63 -7.43
N TYR A 18 0.38 10.28 -8.06
CA TYR A 18 0.10 10.15 -9.49
C TYR A 18 0.63 11.35 -10.26
N ASN A 19 0.82 11.18 -11.58
CA ASN A 19 1.29 12.26 -12.45
C ASN A 19 0.32 13.46 -12.53
N ASP A 20 -0.96 13.23 -12.29
CA ASP A 20 -2.01 14.25 -12.32
C ASP A 20 -2.24 14.96 -10.98
N SER A 21 -1.22 14.94 -10.11
CA SER A 21 -1.23 15.52 -8.76
C SER A 21 -2.16 14.85 -7.75
N ARG A 22 -2.91 13.80 -8.14
CA ARG A 22 -3.68 13.01 -7.20
C ARG A 22 -2.75 12.21 -6.29
N ARG A 23 -3.24 11.91 -5.09
CA ARG A 23 -2.56 11.05 -4.13
C ARG A 23 -3.53 10.01 -3.61
N ALA A 24 -3.05 8.78 -3.45
CA ALA A 24 -3.76 7.73 -2.76
C ALA A 24 -2.87 7.16 -1.65
N TYR A 25 -3.50 6.45 -0.74
CA TYR A 25 -2.82 5.83 0.38
C TYR A 25 -2.96 4.32 0.29
N LEU A 26 -1.83 3.64 0.48
CA LEU A 26 -1.72 2.19 0.43
C LEU A 26 -1.31 1.69 1.82
N TRP A 27 -2.01 0.66 2.28
CA TRP A 27 -1.77 -0.01 3.56
C TRP A 27 -1.24 -1.42 3.31
N ILE A 28 -0.08 -1.75 3.90
CA ILE A 28 0.51 -3.09 3.80
C ILE A 28 0.70 -3.65 5.21
N ASP A 29 -0.06 -4.69 5.54
CA ASP A 29 -0.04 -5.30 6.87
C ASP A 29 1.17 -6.20 7.11
N ASN A 30 1.84 -6.64 6.04
CA ASN A 30 3.05 -7.44 6.14
C ASN A 30 4.30 -6.55 6.03
N PRO A 31 5.07 -6.36 7.14
CA PRO A 31 6.23 -5.49 7.14
C PRO A 31 7.38 -5.99 6.26
N GLU A 32 7.50 -7.31 6.04
CA GLU A 32 8.52 -7.88 5.13
C GLU A 32 8.19 -7.46 3.69
N LYS A 33 6.92 -7.59 3.29
CA LYS A 33 6.45 -7.12 1.97
C LYS A 33 6.59 -5.61 1.79
N ALA A 34 6.42 -4.86 2.88
CA ALA A 34 6.60 -3.41 2.89
C ALA A 34 8.06 -2.96 2.88
N SER A 35 9.01 -3.86 3.16
CA SER A 35 10.44 -3.54 3.11
C SER A 35 11.00 -3.64 1.68
N ASP A 36 10.36 -4.41 0.81
CA ASP A 36 10.75 -4.56 -0.59
C ASP A 36 9.94 -3.62 -1.49
N THR A 37 10.61 -2.60 -2.01
CA THR A 37 10.03 -1.62 -2.93
C THR A 37 9.34 -2.26 -4.13
N ARG A 38 9.92 -3.33 -4.72
CA ARG A 38 9.32 -3.99 -5.89
C ARG A 38 8.00 -4.68 -5.51
N THR A 39 7.96 -5.30 -4.35
CA THR A 39 6.73 -5.89 -3.81
C THR A 39 5.67 -4.84 -3.53
N VAL A 40 6.05 -3.67 -2.98
CA VAL A 40 5.14 -2.54 -2.76
C VAL A 40 4.53 -2.04 -4.08
N GLU A 41 5.34 -1.90 -5.13
CA GLU A 41 4.86 -1.49 -6.46
C GLU A 41 3.88 -2.50 -7.07
N MET A 42 4.17 -3.80 -6.97
CA MET A 42 3.26 -4.84 -7.43
C MET A 42 1.93 -4.81 -6.68
N ILE A 43 1.96 -4.60 -5.35
CA ILE A 43 0.74 -4.48 -4.54
C ILE A 43 -0.06 -3.25 -4.95
N ALA A 44 0.60 -2.10 -5.16
CA ALA A 44 -0.07 -0.90 -5.62
C ALA A 44 -0.75 -1.13 -6.98
N ARG A 45 -0.06 -1.76 -7.93
CA ARG A 45 -0.62 -2.08 -9.24
C ARG A 45 -1.80 -3.05 -9.16
N ALA A 46 -1.69 -4.11 -8.36
CA ALA A 46 -2.78 -5.05 -8.14
C ALA A 46 -4.02 -4.37 -7.54
N GLN A 47 -3.84 -3.42 -6.61
CA GLN A 47 -4.96 -2.66 -6.06
C GLN A 47 -5.56 -1.67 -7.06
N GLN A 48 -4.79 -1.15 -8.01
CA GLN A 48 -5.34 -0.35 -9.12
C GLN A 48 -6.19 -1.22 -10.06
N GLU A 49 -5.72 -2.42 -10.39
CA GLU A 49 -6.46 -3.38 -11.22
C GLU A 49 -7.76 -3.83 -10.56
N GLN A 50 -7.76 -3.94 -9.23
CA GLN A 50 -8.95 -4.23 -8.42
C GLN A 50 -9.86 -2.99 -8.22
N GLY A 51 -9.46 -1.81 -8.68
CA GLY A 51 -10.21 -0.56 -8.50
C GLY A 51 -10.19 0.01 -7.08
N THR A 52 -9.37 -0.55 -6.19
CA THR A 52 -9.20 -0.05 -4.80
C THR A 52 -8.28 1.17 -4.76
N LEU A 53 -7.26 1.21 -5.62
CA LEU A 53 -6.48 2.42 -5.88
C LEU A 53 -6.98 3.10 -7.16
N LEU A 54 -6.85 4.42 -7.20
CA LEU A 54 -7.24 5.20 -8.38
C LEU A 54 -6.49 4.71 -9.61
N GLY A 55 -7.22 4.55 -10.71
CA GLY A 55 -6.62 4.35 -12.02
C GLY A 55 -5.79 5.56 -12.44
N GLY A 56 -4.65 5.30 -13.08
CA GLY A 56 -3.72 6.33 -13.54
C GLY A 56 -2.27 5.91 -13.42
N HIS A 57 -1.36 6.73 -13.98
CA HIS A 57 0.06 6.46 -13.92
C HIS A 57 0.62 6.84 -12.53
N ILE A 58 1.09 5.85 -11.78
CA ILE A 58 1.80 6.07 -10.51
C ILE A 58 3.14 6.73 -10.82
N ALA A 59 3.36 7.92 -10.27
CA ALA A 59 4.60 8.69 -10.40
C ALA A 59 5.64 8.23 -9.38
N SER A 60 5.22 8.00 -8.14
CA SER A 60 6.10 7.57 -7.06
C SER A 60 5.31 6.94 -5.91
N ILE A 61 5.98 6.05 -5.18
CA ILE A 61 5.46 5.48 -3.94
C ILE A 61 6.46 5.77 -2.83
N ARG A 62 5.98 6.29 -1.69
CA ARG A 62 6.84 6.62 -0.55
C ARG A 62 6.25 6.05 0.73
N ARG A 63 7.09 5.43 1.57
CA ARG A 63 6.72 4.99 2.91
C ARG A 63 6.49 6.20 3.83
N VAL A 64 5.40 6.17 4.58
CA VAL A 64 4.98 7.24 5.50
C VAL A 64 5.05 6.78 6.96
N ARG A 65 4.71 5.52 7.26
CA ARG A 65 4.83 4.92 8.60
C ARG A 65 5.16 3.44 8.48
#